data_AF-A0A849DR08-F1
#
_entry.id   AF-A0A849DR08-F1
#
_cell.length_a   1.000
_cell.length_b   1.000
_cell.length_c   1.000
_cell.angle_alpha   90.00
_cell.angle_beta   90.00
_cell.angle_gamma   90.00
#
_symmetry.space_group_name_H-M   'P 1'
#
loop_
_entity.id
_entity.type
_entity.pdbx_description
1 polymer ?
#
loop_
_entity_poly.entity_id
_entity_poly.type
_entity_poly.pdbx_seq_one_letter_code
_entity_poly.pdbx_strand_id
1 'polypeptide(L)'
;PAPGETPRRRRTDRDPPADRPPPAEDDGPSLLDGLDTFGTGLPDEAEDDEGYTPPPPPPLPRISSTATVAIAAIIGGLALFFWPMLLPLSPNMTLLLGFGGVLVGFIMLVWRLRPTEDDDSDDGARI
;
A
#
# COMPACT_ATOMS: atom_id res chain seq x y z
N PRO A 1 -11.92 63.52 -14.78
CA PRO A 1 -10.48 63.84 -14.88
C PRO A 1 -9.67 62.60 -14.51
N ALA A 2 -8.97 62.10 -15.54
CA ALA A 2 -7.91 61.09 -15.69
C ALA A 2 -7.51 60.05 -14.59
N PRO A 3 -7.00 58.88 -15.04
CA PRO A 3 -6.64 57.69 -14.25
C PRO A 3 -5.11 57.54 -14.01
N GLY A 4 -4.72 56.55 -13.22
CA GLY A 4 -3.32 56.15 -12.97
C GLY A 4 -3.05 56.08 -11.47
N GLU A 5 -2.31 55.14 -10.91
CA GLU A 5 -1.18 54.39 -11.46
C GLU A 5 -1.05 53.07 -10.69
N THR A 6 -0.75 51.99 -11.41
CA THR A 6 -0.25 50.74 -10.86
C THR A 6 1.22 50.93 -10.49
N PRO A 7 1.66 50.78 -9.22
CA PRO A 7 3.08 50.76 -8.92
C PRO A 7 3.63 49.38 -9.27
N ARG A 8 4.36 49.38 -10.38
CA ARG A 8 5.34 48.43 -10.88
C ARG A 8 5.77 47.33 -9.91
N ARG A 9 5.69 46.09 -10.42
CA ARG A 9 6.49 44.95 -9.97
C ARG A 9 7.96 45.37 -9.88
N ARG A 10 8.48 45.54 -8.67
CA ARG A 10 9.92 45.53 -8.42
C ARG A 10 10.34 44.07 -8.52
N ARG A 11 10.72 43.66 -9.74
CA ARG A 11 11.53 42.46 -9.98
C ARG A 11 12.83 42.71 -9.23
N THR A 12 12.91 42.26 -7.98
CA THR A 12 14.20 42.05 -7.34
C THR A 12 14.85 40.92 -8.12
N ASP A 13 15.66 41.30 -9.10
CA ASP A 13 16.89 40.58 -9.43
C ASP A 13 17.58 40.32 -8.10
N ARG A 14 17.42 39.09 -7.61
CA ARG A 14 18.30 38.56 -6.60
C ARG A 14 19.22 37.65 -7.37
N ASP A 15 20.36 38.20 -7.78
CA ASP A 15 21.52 37.40 -8.10
C ASP A 15 21.68 36.35 -6.98
N PRO A 16 21.74 35.05 -7.30
CA PRO A 16 22.14 34.08 -6.30
C PRO A 16 23.55 34.47 -5.84
N PRO A 17 23.83 34.51 -4.52
CA PRO A 17 25.18 34.77 -4.05
C PRO A 17 26.11 33.73 -4.68
N ALA A 18 27.07 34.20 -5.48
CA ALA A 18 28.05 33.40 -6.20
C ALA A 18 29.07 32.68 -5.28
N ASP A 19 28.83 32.69 -3.97
CA ASP A 19 29.70 32.12 -2.93
C ASP A 19 29.00 31.02 -2.11
N ARG A 20 27.99 30.36 -2.68
CA ARG A 20 27.68 29.02 -2.16
C ARG A 20 28.79 28.09 -2.65
N PRO A 21 29.62 27.50 -1.76
CA PRO A 21 30.45 26.39 -2.19
C PRO A 21 29.53 25.36 -2.87
N PRO A 22 29.97 24.72 -3.97
CA PRO A 22 29.21 23.62 -4.53
C PRO A 22 28.91 22.65 -3.37
N PRO A 23 27.70 22.05 -3.31
CA PRO A 23 27.49 20.95 -2.38
C PRO A 23 28.66 20.01 -2.60
N ALA A 24 29.44 19.76 -1.55
CA ALA A 24 30.49 18.76 -1.60
C ALA A 24 29.78 17.51 -2.10
N GLU A 25 30.14 17.08 -3.30
CA GLU A 25 29.70 15.79 -3.79
C GLU A 25 30.22 14.82 -2.74
N ASP A 26 29.28 14.24 -2.01
CA ASP A 26 29.53 13.33 -0.91
C ASP A 26 30.14 12.10 -1.56
N ASP A 27 31.46 12.13 -1.75
CA ASP A 27 32.30 11.11 -2.39
C ASP A 27 32.47 9.90 -1.43
N GLY A 28 31.41 9.62 -0.68
CA GLY A 28 31.24 8.42 0.12
C GLY A 28 30.62 7.31 -0.73
N PRO A 29 30.77 6.04 -0.32
CA PRO A 29 30.19 4.91 -1.04
C PRO A 29 28.67 5.10 -1.10
N SER A 30 28.20 5.49 -2.28
CA SER A 30 26.80 5.76 -2.52
C SER A 30 26.04 4.44 -2.39
N LEU A 31 24.87 4.43 -1.76
CA LEU A 31 24.06 3.21 -1.64
C LEU A 31 23.63 2.65 -3.00
N LEU A 32 23.78 3.43 -4.07
CA LEU A 32 23.61 3.02 -5.46
C LEU A 32 24.77 2.14 -5.96
N ASP A 33 26.00 2.37 -5.50
CA ASP A 33 27.19 1.56 -5.84
C ASP A 33 27.09 0.13 -5.25
N GLY A 34 26.50 0.03 -4.04
CA GLY A 34 26.14 -1.25 -3.45
C GLY A 34 25.07 -2.01 -4.24
N LEU A 35 24.16 -1.30 -4.93
CA LEU A 35 23.08 -1.92 -5.70
C LEU A 35 23.56 -2.55 -7.01
N ASP A 36 24.57 -1.96 -7.67
CA ASP A 36 25.18 -2.52 -8.88
C ASP A 36 25.91 -3.86 -8.61
N THR A 37 26.42 -4.04 -7.38
CA THR A 37 26.99 -5.33 -6.94
C THR A 37 25.95 -6.45 -6.83
N PHE A 38 24.65 -6.13 -6.64
CA PHE A 38 23.61 -7.15 -6.44
C PHE A 38 23.00 -7.73 -7.72
N GLY A 39 23.34 -7.23 -8.92
CA GLY A 39 22.71 -7.83 -10.12
C GLY A 39 23.19 -7.41 -11.50
N THR A 40 24.11 -6.47 -11.67
CA THR A 40 24.46 -5.94 -13.01
C THR A 40 25.94 -6.10 -13.38
N GLY A 41 26.81 -6.47 -12.43
CA GLY A 41 28.27 -6.55 -12.63
C GLY A 41 28.93 -7.92 -12.50
N LEU A 42 28.17 -9.01 -12.43
CA LEU A 42 28.76 -10.36 -12.39
C LEU A 42 29.20 -10.75 -13.81
N PRO A 43 30.40 -11.34 -13.99
CA PRO A 43 30.73 -12.01 -15.24
C PRO A 43 29.64 -13.05 -15.54
N ASP A 44 29.26 -13.18 -16.81
CA ASP A 44 28.47 -14.34 -17.28
C ASP A 44 29.37 -15.58 -17.19
N GLU A 45 29.69 -16.02 -15.97
CA GLU A 45 30.37 -17.27 -15.70
C GLU A 45 29.37 -18.39 -15.99
N ALA A 46 29.47 -18.87 -17.22
CA ALA A 46 28.86 -20.08 -17.72
C ALA A 46 29.25 -21.27 -16.82
N GLU A 47 28.37 -21.61 -15.88
CA GLU A 47 28.29 -22.94 -15.28
C GLU A 47 26.90 -23.49 -15.57
N ASP A 48 26.79 -24.13 -16.75
CA ASP A 48 25.75 -25.10 -17.05
C ASP A 48 25.78 -26.21 -15.96
N ASP A 49 24.58 -26.56 -15.49
CA ASP A 49 24.18 -27.83 -14.86
C ASP A 49 24.30 -28.07 -13.34
N GLU A 50 24.73 -27.11 -12.52
CA GLU A 50 24.78 -27.29 -11.04
C GLU A 50 23.87 -26.32 -10.24
N GLY A 51 23.12 -25.47 -10.94
CA GLY A 51 22.22 -24.48 -10.35
C GLY A 51 20.97 -25.09 -9.71
N TYR A 52 20.64 -24.68 -8.48
CA TYR A 52 19.38 -25.02 -7.81
C TYR A 52 18.19 -24.63 -8.70
N THR A 53 17.44 -25.62 -9.16
CA THR A 53 16.15 -25.38 -9.82
C THR A 53 15.10 -25.20 -8.74
N PRO A 54 14.53 -24.00 -8.55
CA PRO A 54 13.48 -23.81 -7.55
C PRO A 54 12.29 -24.72 -7.90
N PRO A 55 11.73 -25.41 -6.90
CA PRO A 55 10.50 -26.17 -7.11
C PRO A 55 9.41 -25.23 -7.60
N PRO A 56 8.46 -25.72 -8.41
CA PRO A 56 7.36 -24.90 -8.89
C PRO A 56 6.63 -24.26 -7.70
N PRO A 57 6.29 -22.96 -7.78
CA PRO A 57 5.64 -22.28 -6.67
C PRO A 57 4.33 -22.98 -6.33
N PRO A 58 4.02 -23.17 -5.04
CA PRO A 58 2.73 -23.72 -4.64
C PRO A 58 1.60 -22.85 -5.19
N PRO A 59 0.45 -23.45 -5.56
CA PRO A 59 -0.67 -22.70 -6.10
C PRO A 59 -1.14 -21.65 -5.08
N LEU A 60 -1.38 -20.43 -5.57
CA LEU A 60 -1.79 -19.32 -4.72
C LEU A 60 -3.11 -19.61 -3.99
N PRO A 61 -3.25 -19.16 -2.73
CA PRO A 61 -4.50 -19.23 -2.00
C PRO A 61 -5.63 -18.59 -2.81
N ARG A 62 -6.64 -19.37 -3.14
CA ARG A 62 -7.82 -18.89 -3.87
C ARG A 62 -8.68 -18.11 -2.88
N ILE A 63 -8.96 -16.84 -3.18
CA ILE A 63 -9.89 -16.03 -2.36
C ILE A 63 -11.20 -16.81 -2.24
N SER A 64 -11.55 -17.22 -1.02
CA SER A 64 -12.75 -18.03 -0.78
C SER A 64 -13.99 -17.15 -0.89
N SER A 65 -15.12 -17.71 -1.33
CA SER A 65 -16.39 -16.99 -1.46
C SER A 65 -16.81 -16.26 -0.17
N THR A 66 -16.41 -16.79 0.99
CA THR A 66 -16.61 -16.17 2.30
C THR A 66 -15.91 -14.81 2.44
N ALA A 67 -14.71 -14.65 1.89
CA ALA A 67 -14.00 -13.37 1.91
C ALA A 67 -14.76 -12.32 1.09
N THR A 68 -15.30 -12.71 -0.07
CA THR A 68 -16.14 -11.84 -0.89
C THR A 68 -17.41 -11.41 -0.15
N VAL A 69 -18.06 -12.32 0.58
CA VAL A 69 -19.24 -12.01 1.41
C VAL A 69 -18.88 -11.04 2.54
N ALA A 70 -17.74 -11.22 3.20
CA ALA A 70 -17.28 -10.30 4.25
C ALA A 70 -17.01 -8.90 3.68
N ILE A 71 -16.35 -8.80 2.52
CA ILE A 71 -16.12 -7.53 1.83
C ILE A 71 -17.46 -6.88 1.44
N ALA A 72 -18.41 -7.66 0.90
CA ALA A 72 -19.73 -7.17 0.54
C ALA A 72 -20.50 -6.64 1.76
N ALA A 73 -20.40 -7.31 2.92
CA ALA A 73 -21.01 -6.87 4.17
C ALA A 73 -20.43 -5.53 4.65
N ILE A 74 -19.10 -5.35 4.55
CA ILE A 74 -18.44 -4.08 4.90
C ILE A 74 -18.92 -2.95 3.99
N ILE A 75 -18.93 -3.17 2.68
CA ILE A 75 -19.40 -2.19 1.69
C ILE A 75 -20.88 -1.85 1.95
N GLY A 76 -21.72 -2.86 2.22
CA GLY A 76 -23.13 -2.67 2.54
C GLY A 76 -23.35 -1.85 3.81
N GLY A 77 -22.60 -2.13 4.88
CA GLY A 77 -22.65 -1.36 6.13
C GLY A 77 -22.19 0.09 5.94
N LEU A 78 -21.11 0.30 5.19
CA LEU A 78 -20.58 1.63 4.89
C LEU A 78 -21.55 2.45 4.03
N ALA A 79 -22.13 1.84 3.00
CA ALA A 79 -23.15 2.48 2.16
C ALA A 79 -24.37 2.88 2.98
N LEU A 80 -24.83 2.02 3.89
CA LEU A 80 -25.96 2.32 4.78
C LEU A 80 -25.63 3.44 5.78
N PHE A 81 -24.37 3.53 6.23
CA PHE A 81 -23.90 4.61 7.09
C PHE A 81 -23.92 5.97 6.38
N PHE A 82 -23.48 6.04 5.13
CA PHE A 82 -23.47 7.30 4.35
C PHE A 82 -24.85 7.67 3.80
N TRP A 83 -25.69 6.68 3.47
CA TRP A 83 -27.04 6.90 2.98
C TRP A 83 -28.09 6.17 3.83
N PRO A 84 -28.44 6.74 5.00
CA PRO A 84 -29.45 6.15 5.87
C PRO A 84 -30.87 6.21 5.28
N MET A 85 -31.07 6.95 4.19
CA MET A 85 -32.34 7.05 3.47
C MET A 85 -32.66 5.81 2.62
N LEU A 86 -31.71 4.88 2.43
CA LEU A 86 -31.98 3.62 1.69
C LEU A 86 -32.99 2.73 2.41
N LEU A 87 -33.10 2.85 3.73
CA LEU A 87 -34.09 2.12 4.52
C LEU A 87 -35.15 3.08 5.06
N PRO A 88 -36.45 2.76 4.94
CA PRO A 88 -37.55 3.54 5.54
C PRO A 88 -37.65 3.27 7.05
N LEU A 89 -36.53 3.33 7.76
CA LEU A 89 -36.44 3.23 9.21
C LEU A 89 -36.13 4.60 9.81
N SER A 90 -36.23 4.71 11.14
CA SER A 90 -35.81 5.94 11.83
C SER A 90 -34.30 6.17 11.61
N PRO A 91 -33.84 7.41 11.44
CA PRO A 91 -32.44 7.71 11.12
C PRO A 91 -31.45 7.10 12.12
N ASN A 92 -31.81 7.11 13.41
CA ASN A 92 -31.00 6.51 14.48
C ASN A 92 -30.88 4.99 14.33
N MET A 93 -31.95 4.30 13.92
CA MET A 93 -31.94 2.86 13.72
C MET A 93 -31.08 2.50 12.50
N THR A 94 -31.16 3.27 11.42
CA THR A 94 -30.32 3.04 10.24
C THR A 94 -28.84 3.28 10.53
N LEU A 95 -28.51 4.27 11.37
CA LEU A 95 -27.13 4.56 11.77
C LEU A 95 -26.56 3.45 12.66
N LEU A 96 -27.36 2.94 13.62
CA LEU A 96 -27.04 1.74 14.41
C LEU A 96 -26.82 0.50 13.53
N LEU A 97 -27.66 0.32 12.50
CA LEU A 97 -27.58 -0.82 11.59
C LEU A 97 -26.37 -0.71 10.65
N GLY A 98 -26.06 0.49 10.16
CA GLY A 98 -24.86 0.76 9.35
C GLY A 98 -23.59 0.52 10.15
N PHE A 99 -23.49 1.10 11.35
CA PHE A 99 -22.36 0.87 12.25
C PHE A 99 -22.24 -0.60 12.67
N GLY A 100 -23.35 -1.24 13.04
CA GLY A 100 -23.41 -2.67 13.36
C GLY A 100 -22.98 -3.54 12.18
N GLY A 101 -23.41 -3.22 10.96
CA GLY A 101 -23.00 -3.93 9.74
C GLY A 101 -21.49 -3.83 9.46
N VAL A 102 -20.90 -2.64 9.64
CA VAL A 102 -19.45 -2.46 9.52
C VAL A 102 -18.70 -3.29 10.58
N LEU A 103 -19.15 -3.23 11.84
CA LEU A 103 -18.51 -3.94 12.93
C LEU A 103 -18.61 -5.47 12.78
N VAL A 104 -19.78 -5.97 12.40
CA VAL A 104 -20.01 -7.40 12.11
C VAL A 104 -19.17 -7.85 10.92
N GLY A 105 -19.10 -7.07 9.84
CA GLY A 105 -18.26 -7.37 8.68
C GLY A 105 -16.77 -7.43 9.03
N PHE A 106 -16.30 -6.51 9.87
CA PHE A 106 -14.93 -6.52 10.38
C PHE A 106 -14.63 -7.76 11.24
N ILE A 107 -15.50 -8.07 12.21
CA ILE A 107 -15.36 -9.26 13.07
C ILE A 107 -15.33 -10.53 12.23
N MET A 108 -16.20 -10.64 11.21
CA MET A 108 -16.24 -11.77 10.29
C MET A 108 -14.92 -11.93 9.52
N LEU A 109 -14.30 -10.83 9.09
CA LEU A 109 -13.02 -10.84 8.38
C LEU A 109 -11.88 -11.31 9.30
N VAL A 110 -11.85 -10.81 10.55
CA VAL A 110 -10.86 -11.21 11.55
C VAL A 110 -10.99 -12.69 11.90
N TRP A 111 -12.22 -13.17 12.11
CA TRP A 111 -12.49 -14.60 12.31
C TRP A 111 -12.10 -15.43 11.10
N ARG A 112 -12.21 -14.90 9.88
CA ARG A 112 -11.80 -15.61 8.68
C ARG A 112 -10.28 -15.67 8.51
N LEU A 113 -9.59 -14.58 8.85
CA LEU A 113 -8.12 -14.53 8.85
C LEU A 113 -7.54 -15.36 9.98
N ARG A 114 -8.31 -15.61 11.04
CA ARG A 114 -7.93 -16.56 12.09
C ARG A 114 -7.88 -17.95 11.45
N PRO A 115 -6.69 -18.58 11.37
CA PRO A 115 -6.61 -19.97 10.95
C PRO A 115 -7.41 -20.79 11.97
N THR A 116 -8.39 -21.56 11.49
CA THR A 116 -8.94 -22.66 12.26
C THR A 116 -7.81 -23.66 12.46
N GLU A 117 -7.57 -24.07 13.70
CA GLU A 117 -6.47 -24.92 14.15
C GLU A 117 -6.47 -26.34 13.53
N ASP A 118 -7.34 -26.60 12.53
CA ASP A 118 -7.49 -27.85 11.79
C ASP A 118 -6.80 -27.84 10.41
N ASP A 119 -5.95 -26.84 10.10
CA ASP A 119 -5.02 -26.91 8.96
C ASP A 119 -3.69 -27.57 9.41
N ASP A 120 -3.83 -28.69 10.11
CA ASP A 120 -2.75 -29.45 10.75
C ASP A 120 -2.02 -30.35 9.73
N SER A 121 -1.41 -29.74 8.72
CA SER A 121 -0.43 -30.39 7.86
C SER A 121 0.53 -29.37 7.25
N ASP A 122 1.38 -28.80 8.09
CA ASP A 122 2.72 -28.43 7.65
C ASP A 122 3.73 -28.64 8.79
N ASP A 123 4.26 -29.86 8.82
CA ASP A 123 5.43 -30.28 9.59
C ASP A 123 6.67 -29.57 9.01
N GLY A 124 6.74 -28.26 9.26
CA GLY A 124 7.69 -27.32 8.66
C GLY A 124 9.15 -27.50 9.10
N ALA A 125 9.50 -28.58 9.79
CA ALA A 125 10.88 -28.93 10.06
C ALA A 125 11.01 -30.39 10.54
N ARG A 126 11.29 -31.31 9.60
CA ARG A 126 11.98 -32.55 9.96
C ARG A 126 13.46 -32.44 9.61
N ILE A 127 14.26 -32.27 10.66
CA ILE A 127 15.71 -32.45 10.70
C ILE A 127 16.06 -33.87 11.14
#